data_AF-A0A2P7QSM1-F1
#
_entry.id   AF-A0A2P7QSM1-F1
#
_cell.length_a   1.000
_cell.length_b   1.000
_cell.length_c   1.000
_cell.angle_alpha   90.00
_cell.angle_beta   90.00
_cell.angle_gamma   90.00
#
_symmetry.space_group_name_H-M   'P 1'
#
loop_
_entity.id
_entity.type
_entity.pdbx_description
1 polymer ?
#
loop_
_entity_poly.entity_id
_entity_poly.type
_entity_poly.pdbx_seq_one_letter_code
_entity_poly.pdbx_strand_id
1 'polypeptide(L)'
;MSTILPPLKRGDRGADVVELQMRLAGFRGTIPDGDYGPGTEMQVTAFQRAVMRMTAPHGRADAATMAAIGDFARAHPVDFKALRCPCGVCPGFGRGRFKGEYRRPERIEVYNLYEYPGLHRMLLWTYRAAQFYARARNWTLTINSAYRCSVDNADHQRTSTNHHGKAIDIDILGSGGTDRTRCNSLRGILVEQAHAQIGWSALNRKSLEPADIAPTWVHLDVRSYEPKYLADRYFVTNQAALDAIPG
;
A
#
# COMPACT_ATOMS: atom_id res chain seq x y z
N MET A 1 -24.43 -13.62 -19.19
CA MET A 1 -24.65 -12.21 -19.55
C MET A 1 -23.72 -11.37 -18.68
N SER A 2 -22.69 -10.76 -19.26
CA SER A 2 -21.82 -9.85 -18.51
C SER A 2 -22.57 -8.53 -18.36
N THR A 3 -23.11 -8.25 -17.18
CA THR A 3 -23.63 -6.92 -16.86
C THR A 3 -22.46 -5.94 -16.96
N ILE A 4 -22.50 -5.06 -17.96
CA ILE A 4 -21.57 -3.94 -18.05
C ILE A 4 -21.93 -3.03 -16.87
N LEU A 5 -21.11 -3.04 -15.83
CA LEU A 5 -21.28 -2.13 -14.70
C LEU A 5 -21.12 -0.69 -15.22
N PRO A 6 -21.98 0.25 -14.79
CA PRO A 6 -21.83 1.64 -15.16
C PRO A 6 -20.46 2.16 -14.67
N PRO A 7 -19.84 3.11 -15.39
CA PRO A 7 -18.56 3.68 -14.99
C PRO A 7 -18.69 4.41 -13.65
N LEU A 8 -17.74 4.21 -12.74
CA LEU A 8 -17.65 5.02 -11.52
C LEU A 8 -17.15 6.42 -11.87
N LYS A 9 -17.78 7.44 -11.31
CA LYS A 9 -17.52 8.85 -11.57
C LYS A 9 -17.82 9.71 -10.34
N ARG A 10 -17.49 11.00 -10.45
CA ARG A 10 -17.74 11.97 -9.40
C ARG A 10 -19.20 11.93 -8.93
N GLY A 11 -19.39 11.84 -7.62
CA GLY A 11 -20.70 11.74 -6.96
C GLY A 11 -21.09 10.32 -6.55
N ASP A 12 -20.48 9.30 -7.14
CA ASP A 12 -20.72 7.91 -6.74
C ASP A 12 -20.16 7.63 -5.34
N ARG A 13 -20.78 6.68 -4.64
CA ARG A 13 -20.37 6.26 -3.29
C ARG A 13 -20.50 4.77 -3.10
N GLY A 14 -19.69 4.20 -2.21
CA GLY A 14 -19.86 2.83 -1.72
C GLY A 14 -18.64 1.95 -1.91
N ALA A 15 -18.85 0.63 -1.76
CA ALA A 15 -17.78 -0.36 -1.73
C ALA A 15 -16.95 -0.40 -3.01
N ASP A 16 -17.56 -0.19 -4.18
CA ASP A 16 -16.85 -0.14 -5.47
C ASP A 16 -15.88 1.05 -5.54
N VAL A 17 -16.26 2.18 -4.94
CA VAL A 17 -15.39 3.36 -4.85
C VAL A 17 -14.24 3.11 -3.87
N VAL A 18 -14.50 2.49 -2.72
CA VAL A 18 -13.46 2.06 -1.76
C VAL A 18 -12.45 1.16 -2.46
N GLU A 19 -12.93 0.19 -3.25
CA GLU A 19 -12.10 -0.73 -4.00
C GLU A 19 -11.25 0.00 -5.04
N LEU A 20 -11.86 0.89 -5.84
CA LEU A 20 -11.14 1.71 -6.82
C LEU A 20 -10.02 2.53 -6.15
N GLN A 21 -10.33 3.22 -5.05
CA GLN A 21 -9.37 4.03 -4.29
C GLN A 21 -8.23 3.17 -3.73
N MET A 22 -8.53 1.95 -3.24
CA MET A 22 -7.52 1.01 -2.76
C MET A 22 -6.57 0.58 -3.89
N ARG A 23 -7.11 0.22 -5.05
CA ARG A 23 -6.32 -0.21 -6.21
C ARG A 23 -5.47 0.91 -6.81
N LEU A 24 -5.92 2.15 -6.67
CA LEU A 24 -5.20 3.33 -7.16
C LEU A 24 -4.33 4.01 -6.10
N ALA A 25 -4.08 3.37 -4.96
CA ALA A 25 -3.30 3.95 -3.85
C ALA A 25 -1.86 4.38 -4.20
N GLY A 26 -1.33 3.98 -5.36
CA GLY A 26 -0.05 4.42 -5.90
C GLY A 26 -0.11 5.57 -6.90
N PHE A 27 -1.31 6.03 -7.26
CA PHE A 27 -1.60 7.09 -8.23
C PHE A 27 -2.39 8.19 -7.54
N ARG A 28 -1.73 8.91 -6.64
CA ARG A 28 -2.28 9.82 -5.63
C ARG A 28 -3.04 9.03 -4.57
N GLY A 29 -4.08 9.64 -4.00
CA GLY A 29 -4.98 9.02 -3.03
C GLY A 29 -4.36 8.88 -1.65
N THR A 30 -5.17 9.13 -0.63
CA THR A 30 -4.75 8.99 0.77
C THR A 30 -5.65 8.04 1.53
N ILE A 31 -6.96 8.03 1.28
CA ILE A 31 -7.92 7.20 2.01
C ILE A 31 -8.89 6.49 1.06
N PRO A 32 -9.42 5.31 1.43
CA PRO A 32 -10.46 4.62 0.70
C PRO A 32 -11.80 4.88 1.42
N ASP A 33 -12.26 6.14 1.39
CA ASP A 33 -13.46 6.60 2.10
C ASP A 33 -14.77 6.19 1.43
N GLY A 34 -14.70 5.69 0.20
CA GLY A 34 -15.86 5.30 -0.58
C GLY A 34 -16.59 6.47 -1.21
N ASP A 35 -16.06 7.69 -1.16
CA ASP A 35 -16.62 8.86 -1.81
C ASP A 35 -15.84 9.17 -3.09
N TYR A 36 -16.52 9.16 -4.25
CA TYR A 36 -15.91 9.57 -5.50
C TYR A 36 -15.95 11.10 -5.59
N GLY A 37 -15.11 11.76 -4.79
CA GLY A 37 -14.89 13.20 -4.83
C GLY A 37 -13.80 13.63 -5.81
N PRO A 38 -13.38 14.91 -5.76
CA PRO A 38 -12.27 15.42 -6.58
C PRO A 38 -10.97 14.62 -6.41
N GLY A 39 -10.69 14.14 -5.18
CA GLY A 39 -9.50 13.34 -4.90
C GLY A 39 -9.49 12.00 -5.63
N THR A 40 -10.63 11.33 -5.71
CA THR A 40 -10.79 10.05 -6.44
C THR A 40 -10.72 10.26 -7.95
N GLU A 41 -11.35 11.32 -8.46
CA GLU A 41 -11.22 11.69 -9.88
C GLU A 41 -9.77 11.98 -10.28
N MET A 42 -9.02 12.67 -9.42
CA MET A 42 -7.59 12.89 -9.61
C MET A 42 -6.77 11.59 -9.61
N GLN A 43 -7.14 10.61 -8.77
CA GLN A 43 -6.48 9.30 -8.77
C GLN A 43 -6.68 8.58 -10.12
N VAL A 44 -7.93 8.53 -10.59
CA VAL A 44 -8.26 7.91 -11.87
C VAL A 44 -7.58 8.63 -13.03
N THR A 45 -7.59 9.96 -13.02
CA THR A 45 -6.92 10.79 -14.02
C THR A 45 -5.40 10.55 -14.04
N ALA A 46 -4.77 10.42 -12.86
CA ALA A 46 -3.35 10.14 -12.75
C ALA A 46 -3.00 8.75 -13.32
N PHE A 47 -3.79 7.73 -12.98
CA PHE A 47 -3.65 6.39 -13.53
C PHE A 47 -3.83 6.34 -15.05
N GLN A 48 -4.90 6.95 -15.57
CA GLN A 48 -5.20 7.06 -17.00
C GLN A 48 -4.07 7.73 -17.77
N ARG A 49 -3.50 8.81 -17.22
CA ARG A 49 -2.37 9.49 -17.85
C ARG A 49 -1.11 8.65 -17.82
N ALA A 50 -0.77 8.08 -16.66
CA ALA A 50 0.51 7.39 -16.48
C ALA A 50 0.55 6.00 -17.14
N VAL A 51 -0.49 5.19 -16.93
CA VAL A 51 -0.54 3.79 -17.35
C VAL A 51 -1.23 3.63 -18.70
N MET A 52 -2.38 4.28 -18.88
CA MET A 52 -3.14 4.20 -20.15
C MET A 52 -2.64 5.19 -21.21
N ARG A 53 -1.67 6.07 -20.85
CA ARG A 53 -1.06 7.06 -21.75
C ARG A 53 -2.06 8.02 -22.41
N MET A 54 -3.16 8.31 -21.73
CA MET A 54 -4.18 9.23 -22.25
C MET A 54 -3.67 10.66 -22.21
N THR A 55 -3.72 11.35 -23.35
CA THR A 55 -3.40 12.78 -23.46
C THR A 55 -4.46 13.66 -22.80
N ALA A 56 -5.74 13.25 -22.91
CA ALA A 56 -6.90 13.87 -22.29
C ALA A 56 -7.66 12.86 -21.38
N PRO A 57 -7.14 12.58 -20.17
CA PRO A 57 -7.82 11.70 -19.20
C PRO A 57 -9.16 12.30 -18.75
N HIS A 58 -10.22 11.48 -18.73
CA HIS A 58 -11.57 11.91 -18.42
C HIS A 58 -11.99 11.67 -16.96
N GLY A 59 -11.16 11.01 -16.15
CA GLY A 59 -11.40 10.90 -14.70
C GLY A 59 -12.60 10.03 -14.31
N ARG A 60 -13.10 9.19 -15.23
CA ARG A 60 -14.15 8.20 -14.99
C ARG A 60 -13.54 6.80 -15.03
N ALA A 61 -13.83 5.96 -14.04
CA ALA A 61 -13.40 4.56 -14.02
C ALA A 61 -14.42 3.71 -14.80
N ASP A 62 -14.33 3.78 -16.11
CA ASP A 62 -15.10 2.98 -17.06
C ASP A 62 -14.51 1.57 -17.26
N ALA A 63 -15.17 0.76 -18.10
CA ALA A 63 -14.76 -0.61 -18.37
C ALA A 63 -13.29 -0.70 -18.85
N ALA A 64 -12.84 0.26 -19.68
CA ALA A 64 -11.45 0.31 -20.15
C ALA A 64 -10.48 0.63 -19.00
N THR A 65 -10.85 1.57 -18.12
CA THR A 65 -10.06 1.90 -16.93
C THR A 65 -9.98 0.71 -15.97
N MET A 66 -11.10 0.02 -15.71
CA MET A 66 -11.14 -1.16 -14.84
C MET A 66 -10.33 -2.33 -15.40
N ALA A 67 -10.42 -2.57 -16.73
CA ALA A 67 -9.58 -3.55 -17.41
C ALA A 67 -8.09 -3.21 -17.28
N ALA A 68 -7.72 -1.94 -17.51
CA ALA A 68 -6.35 -1.46 -17.37
C ALA A 68 -5.81 -1.61 -15.94
N ILE A 69 -6.63 -1.40 -14.90
CA ILE A 69 -6.24 -1.67 -13.50
C ILE A 69 -5.95 -3.16 -13.30
N GLY A 70 -6.76 -4.04 -13.90
CA GLY A 70 -6.53 -5.48 -13.89
C GLY A 70 -5.24 -5.90 -14.61
N ASP A 71 -4.97 -5.33 -15.80
CA ASP A 71 -3.72 -5.55 -16.53
C ASP A 71 -2.51 -5.03 -15.75
N PHE A 72 -2.65 -3.86 -15.14
CA PHE A 72 -1.61 -3.27 -14.29
C PHE A 72 -1.26 -4.19 -13.12
N ALA A 73 -2.26 -4.78 -12.45
CA ALA A 73 -2.05 -5.75 -11.39
C ALA A 73 -1.30 -7.01 -11.85
N ARG A 74 -1.67 -7.55 -13.02
CA ARG A 74 -1.00 -8.71 -13.64
C ARG A 74 0.44 -8.42 -14.03
N ALA A 75 0.72 -7.22 -14.52
CA ALA A 75 2.07 -6.80 -14.92
C ALA A 75 3.02 -6.51 -13.74
N HIS A 76 2.46 -6.40 -12.53
CA HIS A 76 3.17 -6.09 -11.28
C HIS A 76 2.71 -7.07 -10.17
N PRO A 77 3.04 -8.38 -10.28
CA PRO A 77 2.70 -9.35 -9.25
C PRO A 77 3.49 -9.07 -7.96
N VAL A 78 2.92 -9.46 -6.83
CA VAL A 78 3.58 -9.38 -5.52
C VAL A 78 3.88 -10.81 -5.06
N ASP A 79 5.15 -11.11 -4.79
CA ASP A 79 5.52 -12.41 -4.25
C ASP A 79 5.16 -12.49 -2.75
N PHE A 80 4.00 -13.05 -2.46
CA PHE A 80 3.54 -13.25 -1.08
C PHE A 80 4.43 -14.20 -0.27
N LYS A 81 5.28 -15.03 -0.89
CA LYS A 81 6.25 -15.84 -0.15
C LYS A 81 7.28 -14.96 0.55
N ALA A 82 7.79 -13.93 -0.13
CA ALA A 82 8.72 -12.94 0.42
C ALA A 82 8.09 -12.06 1.51
N LEU A 83 6.75 -12.00 1.58
CA LEU A 83 6.04 -11.19 2.56
C LEU A 83 5.81 -11.87 3.91
N ARG A 84 6.04 -13.19 3.97
CA ARG A 84 5.72 -14.01 5.15
C ARG A 84 6.68 -13.70 6.29
N CYS A 85 6.13 -13.75 7.50
CA CYS A 85 6.89 -13.65 8.73
C CYS A 85 7.88 -14.82 8.87
N PRO A 86 9.17 -14.53 9.16
CA PRO A 86 10.21 -15.55 9.18
C PRO A 86 10.32 -16.31 10.50
N CYS A 87 9.53 -15.98 11.54
CA CYS A 87 9.62 -16.59 12.89
C CYS A 87 9.49 -18.13 12.95
N GLY A 88 9.07 -18.81 11.89
CA GLY A 88 8.85 -20.26 11.89
C GLY A 88 7.66 -20.75 12.73
N VAL A 89 7.00 -19.86 13.49
CA VAL A 89 5.92 -20.21 14.42
C VAL A 89 4.53 -19.84 13.89
N CYS A 90 4.38 -18.64 13.33
CA CYS A 90 3.09 -18.20 12.78
C CYS A 90 2.87 -18.76 11.34
N PRO A 91 1.62 -18.83 10.84
CA PRO A 91 1.32 -19.31 9.48
C PRO A 91 1.78 -18.36 8.36
N GLY A 92 2.62 -17.37 8.65
CA GLY A 92 3.17 -16.38 7.72
C GLY A 92 2.65 -14.95 7.95
N PHE A 93 1.46 -14.78 8.53
CA PHE A 93 0.83 -13.46 8.72
C PHE A 93 0.20 -13.32 10.11
N GLY A 94 0.99 -13.64 11.14
CA GLY A 94 0.55 -13.55 12.54
C GLY A 94 -0.54 -14.57 12.89
N ARG A 95 -1.12 -14.42 14.08
CA ARG A 95 -2.21 -15.27 14.60
C ARG A 95 -3.39 -14.45 15.12
N GLY A 96 -3.51 -13.17 14.70
CA GLY A 96 -4.62 -12.31 15.13
C GLY A 96 -4.57 -11.90 16.61
N ARG A 97 -3.39 -11.96 17.24
CA ARG A 97 -3.21 -11.70 18.67
C ARG A 97 -3.40 -10.22 19.02
N PHE A 98 -3.72 -9.96 20.29
CA PHE A 98 -3.72 -8.62 20.91
C PHE A 98 -4.72 -7.63 20.31
N LYS A 99 -5.81 -8.12 19.72
CA LYS A 99 -6.87 -7.27 19.17
C LYS A 99 -7.50 -6.44 20.28
N GLY A 100 -7.42 -5.11 20.14
CA GLY A 100 -7.95 -4.16 21.12
C GLY A 100 -7.02 -3.86 22.31
N GLU A 101 -5.82 -4.43 22.31
CA GLU A 101 -4.77 -4.19 23.31
C GLU A 101 -3.78 -3.13 22.82
N TYR A 102 -3.35 -2.26 23.74
CA TYR A 102 -2.47 -1.14 23.44
C TYR A 102 -1.37 -1.05 24.49
N ARG A 103 -0.17 -0.64 24.06
CA ARG A 103 0.97 -0.41 24.96
C ARG A 103 0.77 0.81 25.86
N ARG A 104 -0.12 1.73 25.47
CA ARG A 104 -0.36 2.99 26.18
C ARG A 104 -1.85 3.34 26.24
N PRO A 105 -2.30 4.10 27.25
CA PRO A 105 -3.72 4.40 27.47
C PRO A 105 -4.37 5.32 26.43
N GLU A 106 -3.59 6.04 25.60
CA GLU A 106 -4.13 6.92 24.54
C GLU A 106 -4.82 6.14 23.42
N ARG A 107 -4.59 4.83 23.33
CA ARG A 107 -5.25 3.91 22.37
C ARG A 107 -5.18 4.34 20.91
N ILE A 108 -4.09 5.02 20.54
CA ILE A 108 -3.79 5.40 19.14
C ILE A 108 -3.00 4.30 18.41
N GLU A 109 -3.04 4.32 17.08
CA GLU A 109 -2.59 3.19 16.24
C GLU A 109 -1.09 2.86 16.37
N VAL A 110 -0.25 3.86 16.66
CA VAL A 110 1.19 3.66 16.96
C VAL A 110 1.41 2.75 18.18
N TYR A 111 0.47 2.70 19.12
CA TYR A 111 0.55 1.87 20.33
C TYR A 111 -0.28 0.59 20.25
N ASN A 112 -1.02 0.39 19.16
CA ASN A 112 -1.84 -0.79 18.95
C ASN A 112 -0.96 -2.04 18.80
N LEU A 113 -1.25 -3.08 19.57
CA LEU A 113 -0.49 -4.33 19.59
C LEU A 113 -1.02 -5.38 18.60
N TYR A 114 -2.16 -5.11 17.96
CA TYR A 114 -2.87 -6.06 17.13
C TYR A 114 -2.02 -6.62 15.98
N GLU A 115 -2.01 -7.94 15.84
CA GLU A 115 -1.54 -8.65 14.65
C GLU A 115 -2.62 -8.67 13.58
N TYR A 116 -2.60 -7.72 12.65
CA TYR A 116 -3.60 -7.66 11.59
C TYR A 116 -3.58 -8.92 10.70
N PRO A 117 -4.72 -9.34 10.11
CA PRO A 117 -4.85 -10.62 9.42
C PRO A 117 -4.28 -10.58 7.98
N GLY A 118 -3.01 -10.19 7.84
CA GLY A 118 -2.33 -10.03 6.54
C GLY A 118 -1.60 -8.71 6.42
N LEU A 119 -1.23 -8.33 5.19
CA LEU A 119 -0.68 -7.01 4.89
C LEU A 119 -1.74 -6.08 4.32
N HIS A 120 -1.69 -4.82 4.70
CA HIS A 120 -2.63 -3.81 4.26
C HIS A 120 -2.54 -3.58 2.75
N ARG A 121 -3.67 -3.68 2.04
CA ARG A 121 -3.76 -3.62 0.58
C ARG A 121 -3.18 -2.33 -0.01
N MET A 122 -3.31 -1.19 0.67
CA MET A 122 -2.69 0.06 0.16
C MET A 122 -1.19 -0.05 0.01
N LEU A 123 -0.49 -0.73 0.93
CA LEU A 123 0.96 -0.90 0.84
C LEU A 123 1.33 -1.64 -0.44
N LEU A 124 0.59 -2.71 -0.74
CA LEU A 124 0.84 -3.59 -1.87
C LEU A 124 0.47 -2.91 -3.20
N TRP A 125 -0.62 -2.14 -3.25
CA TRP A 125 -0.98 -1.38 -4.45
C TRP A 125 -0.08 -0.15 -4.67
N THR A 126 0.38 0.50 -3.60
CA THR A 126 1.44 1.53 -3.71
C THR A 126 2.76 0.90 -4.17
N TYR A 127 3.12 -0.29 -3.69
CA TYR A 127 4.30 -1.01 -4.13
C TYR A 127 4.26 -1.38 -5.63
N ARG A 128 3.09 -1.78 -6.16
CA ARG A 128 2.90 -2.00 -7.61
C ARG A 128 3.19 -0.75 -8.43
N ALA A 129 2.69 0.40 -7.99
CA ALA A 129 3.02 1.68 -8.64
C ALA A 129 4.50 2.03 -8.50
N ALA A 130 5.10 1.76 -7.34
CA ALA A 130 6.53 1.94 -7.13
C ALA A 130 7.34 1.13 -8.15
N GLN A 131 6.99 -0.16 -8.37
CA GLN A 131 7.62 -1.02 -9.37
C GLN A 131 7.46 -0.44 -10.79
N PHE A 132 6.28 0.07 -11.13
CA PHE A 132 6.03 0.73 -12.42
C PHE A 132 6.96 1.92 -12.65
N TYR A 133 7.07 2.83 -11.67
CA TYR A 133 7.95 4.01 -11.79
C TYR A 133 9.44 3.68 -11.71
N ALA A 134 9.81 2.61 -10.99
CA ALA A 134 11.17 2.11 -10.88
C ALA A 134 11.68 1.50 -12.18
N ARG A 135 10.82 0.78 -12.93
CA ARG A 135 11.17 0.18 -14.23
C ARG A 135 11.65 1.23 -15.24
N ALA A 136 11.04 2.42 -15.28
CA ALA A 136 11.49 3.52 -16.14
C ALA A 136 12.91 4.04 -15.81
N ARG A 137 13.47 3.65 -14.67
CA ARG A 137 14.82 3.99 -14.20
C ARG A 137 15.78 2.81 -14.20
N ASN A 138 15.41 1.69 -14.82
CA ASN A 138 16.14 0.42 -14.77
C ASN A 138 16.38 -0.08 -13.33
N TRP A 139 15.43 0.19 -12.43
CA TRP A 139 15.46 -0.33 -11.07
C TRP A 139 14.52 -1.52 -10.93
N THR A 140 14.98 -2.50 -10.15
CA THR A 140 14.18 -3.61 -9.65
C THR A 140 13.94 -3.39 -8.17
N LEU A 141 12.67 -3.39 -7.77
CA LEU A 141 12.30 -3.31 -6.37
C LEU A 141 12.09 -4.72 -5.80
N THR A 142 12.56 -4.94 -4.59
CA THR A 142 12.30 -6.13 -3.80
C THR A 142 11.79 -5.75 -2.42
N ILE A 143 11.00 -6.61 -1.77
CA ILE A 143 10.60 -6.42 -0.38
C ILE A 143 11.50 -7.31 0.48
N ASN A 144 12.30 -6.68 1.33
CA ASN A 144 13.25 -7.37 2.22
C ASN A 144 12.60 -7.77 3.54
N SER A 145 11.64 -6.97 4.01
CA SER A 145 10.88 -7.28 5.22
C SER A 145 9.45 -6.78 5.07
N ALA A 146 8.49 -7.61 5.50
CA ALA A 146 7.07 -7.26 5.48
C ALA A 146 6.40 -7.69 6.77
N TYR A 147 5.73 -8.84 6.84
CA TYR A 147 5.04 -9.22 8.07
C TYR A 147 6.04 -9.68 9.14
N ARG A 148 5.92 -9.15 10.36
CA ARG A 148 6.63 -9.58 11.57
C ARG A 148 5.62 -9.68 12.70
N CYS A 149 5.35 -10.90 13.17
CA CYS A 149 4.41 -11.11 14.28
C CYS A 149 5.06 -10.82 15.64
N SER A 150 4.30 -10.95 16.72
CA SER A 150 4.81 -10.75 18.08
C SER A 150 5.96 -11.69 18.47
N VAL A 151 5.99 -12.92 17.94
CA VAL A 151 7.08 -13.88 18.17
C VAL A 151 8.37 -13.37 17.53
N ASP A 152 8.31 -13.02 16.24
CA ASP A 152 9.43 -12.43 15.50
C ASP A 152 9.95 -11.15 16.17
N ASN A 153 9.03 -10.31 16.65
CA ASN A 153 9.38 -9.11 17.39
C ASN A 153 10.08 -9.42 18.72
N ALA A 154 9.62 -10.43 19.47
CA ALA A 154 10.27 -10.84 20.71
C ALA A 154 11.68 -11.39 20.47
N ASP A 155 11.84 -12.27 19.47
CA ASP A 155 13.13 -12.89 19.12
C ASP A 155 14.18 -11.85 18.72
N HIS A 156 13.73 -10.74 18.12
CA HIS A 156 14.58 -9.64 17.68
C HIS A 156 14.52 -8.39 18.57
N GLN A 157 13.92 -8.49 19.77
CA GLN A 157 13.80 -7.40 20.75
C GLN A 157 13.18 -6.11 20.18
N ARG A 158 12.27 -6.24 19.21
CA ARG A 158 11.63 -5.11 18.55
C ARG A 158 10.41 -4.65 19.34
N THR A 159 10.26 -3.34 19.43
CA THR A 159 9.12 -2.71 20.10
C THR A 159 8.06 -2.21 19.11
N SER A 160 8.40 -1.92 17.86
CA SER A 160 7.41 -1.43 16.88
C SER A 160 6.46 -2.53 16.40
N THR A 161 5.19 -2.20 16.26
CA THR A 161 4.15 -3.07 15.67
C THR A 161 3.79 -2.67 14.24
N ASN A 162 4.57 -1.80 13.59
CA ASN A 162 4.33 -1.42 12.18
C ASN A 162 4.29 -2.66 11.27
N HIS A 163 5.17 -3.63 11.50
CA HIS A 163 5.22 -4.85 10.69
C HIS A 163 4.20 -5.92 11.10
N HIS A 164 3.28 -5.63 12.03
CA HIS A 164 2.09 -6.44 12.26
C HIS A 164 1.05 -6.24 11.14
N GLY A 165 1.47 -6.22 9.88
CA GLY A 165 0.61 -6.02 8.71
C GLY A 165 0.54 -4.59 8.14
N LYS A 166 1.15 -3.59 8.78
CA LYS A 166 1.03 -2.17 8.40
C LYS A 166 2.26 -1.56 7.72
N ALA A 167 3.31 -2.33 7.44
CA ALA A 167 4.52 -1.82 6.81
C ALA A 167 5.22 -2.84 5.90
N ILE A 168 5.97 -2.32 4.94
CA ILE A 168 6.91 -3.04 4.08
C ILE A 168 8.23 -2.26 3.97
N ASP A 169 9.34 -2.97 3.91
CA ASP A 169 10.68 -2.43 3.69
C ASP A 169 11.12 -2.81 2.27
N ILE A 170 11.33 -1.80 1.43
CA ILE A 170 11.62 -1.94 0.00
C ILE A 170 13.11 -1.68 -0.24
N ASP A 171 13.78 -2.64 -0.86
CA ASP A 171 15.13 -2.52 -1.40
C ASP A 171 15.10 -2.20 -2.90
N ILE A 172 16.15 -1.54 -3.37
CA ILE A 172 16.26 -1.03 -4.74
C ILE A 172 17.55 -1.53 -5.38
N LEU A 173 17.41 -2.47 -6.30
CA LEU A 173 18.52 -3.00 -7.11
C LEU A 173 18.58 -2.24 -8.44
N GLY A 174 19.77 -1.76 -8.82
CA GLY A 174 19.99 -1.11 -10.11
C GLY A 174 21.07 -0.04 -10.07
N SER A 175 21.34 0.58 -11.22
CA SER A 175 22.33 1.65 -11.36
C SER A 175 21.83 2.98 -10.79
N GLY A 176 22.66 4.03 -10.81
CA GLY A 176 22.26 5.39 -10.39
C GLY A 176 22.70 5.81 -8.99
N GLY A 177 23.89 5.40 -8.55
CA GLY A 177 24.55 5.91 -7.34
C GLY A 177 24.54 4.95 -6.16
N THR A 178 24.51 5.48 -4.94
CA THR A 178 24.46 4.70 -3.70
C THR A 178 23.04 4.22 -3.39
N ASP A 179 22.88 3.24 -2.48
CA ASP A 179 21.54 2.83 -2.00
C ASP A 179 20.76 4.02 -1.44
N ARG A 180 21.43 4.92 -0.70
CA ARG A 180 20.83 6.14 -0.18
C ARG A 180 20.31 7.04 -1.28
N THR A 181 21.06 7.22 -2.35
CA THR A 181 20.63 8.02 -3.50
C THR A 181 19.36 7.43 -4.13
N ARG A 182 19.36 6.13 -4.40
CA ARG A 182 18.18 5.43 -4.95
C ARG A 182 16.97 5.52 -4.03
N CYS A 183 17.17 5.29 -2.72
CA CYS A 183 16.08 5.34 -1.74
C CYS A 183 15.48 6.75 -1.62
N ASN A 184 16.31 7.79 -1.64
CA ASN A 184 15.84 9.17 -1.64
C ASN A 184 15.04 9.50 -2.91
N SER A 185 15.49 9.03 -4.07
CA SER A 185 14.73 9.18 -5.31
C SER A 185 13.40 8.43 -5.28
N LEU A 186 13.36 7.19 -4.78
CA LEU A 186 12.11 6.44 -4.65
C LEU A 186 11.15 7.10 -3.66
N ARG A 187 11.65 7.60 -2.53
CA ARG A 187 10.85 8.43 -1.60
C ARG A 187 10.22 9.63 -2.30
N GLY A 188 11.01 10.37 -3.09
CA GLY A 188 10.50 11.51 -3.87
C GLY A 188 9.40 11.12 -4.84
N ILE A 189 9.58 10.01 -5.56
CA ILE A 189 8.55 9.44 -6.45
C ILE A 189 7.28 9.10 -5.68
N LEU A 190 7.38 8.45 -4.52
CA LEU A 190 6.21 8.06 -3.73
C LEU A 190 5.49 9.27 -3.10
N VAL A 191 6.22 10.31 -2.73
CA VAL A 191 5.62 11.58 -2.29
C VAL A 191 4.83 12.23 -3.43
N GLU A 192 5.44 12.36 -4.59
CA GLU A 192 4.83 13.02 -5.76
C GLU A 192 3.66 12.20 -6.33
N GLN A 193 3.92 10.93 -6.61
CA GLN A 193 3.02 10.08 -7.38
C GLN A 193 1.99 9.38 -6.51
N ALA A 194 2.32 9.00 -5.27
CA ALA A 194 1.41 8.25 -4.39
C ALA A 194 0.88 9.09 -3.20
N HIS A 195 1.19 10.39 -3.15
CA HIS A 195 0.82 11.29 -2.05
C HIS A 195 1.26 10.80 -0.66
N ALA A 196 2.34 10.02 -0.63
CA ALA A 196 2.98 9.65 0.62
C ALA A 196 3.59 10.88 1.30
N GLN A 197 3.92 10.75 2.59
CA GLN A 197 4.65 11.75 3.35
C GLN A 197 5.96 11.18 3.87
N ILE A 198 6.96 12.04 4.07
CA ILE A 198 8.17 11.69 4.82
C ILE A 198 7.85 11.91 6.31
N GLY A 199 8.09 10.89 7.12
CA GLY A 199 7.68 10.86 8.52
C GLY A 199 6.16 10.69 8.69
N TRP A 200 5.64 11.12 9.84
CA TRP A 200 4.27 10.82 10.28
C TRP A 200 3.52 12.06 10.74
N SER A 201 3.77 13.21 10.12
CA SER A 201 3.21 14.51 10.56
C SER A 201 1.71 14.64 10.29
N ALA A 202 1.20 14.04 9.22
CA ALA A 202 -0.21 14.05 8.88
C ALA A 202 -0.88 12.69 9.18
N LEU A 203 -2.13 12.75 9.64
CA LEU A 203 -3.00 11.57 9.75
C LEU A 203 -3.46 11.10 8.37
N ASN A 204 -3.86 9.83 8.29
CA ASN A 204 -4.48 9.23 7.11
C ASN A 204 -3.63 9.36 5.83
N ARG A 205 -2.32 9.25 5.98
CA ARG A 205 -1.37 9.25 4.87
C ARG A 205 -0.38 8.11 5.01
N LYS A 206 -0.07 7.50 3.87
CA LYS A 206 1.04 6.57 3.74
C LYS A 206 2.32 7.30 4.13
N SER A 207 3.10 6.69 5.01
CA SER A 207 4.29 7.30 5.57
C SER A 207 5.54 6.56 5.10
N LEU A 208 6.61 7.34 4.95
CA LEU A 208 7.92 6.87 4.57
C LEU A 208 8.89 7.25 5.68
N GLU A 209 9.68 6.30 6.18
CA GLU A 209 10.76 6.68 7.11
C GLU A 209 11.76 7.61 6.40
N PRO A 210 12.20 8.69 7.06
CA PRO A 210 13.23 9.58 6.53
C PRO A 210 14.59 8.86 6.41
N ALA A 211 15.49 9.46 5.64
CA ALA A 211 16.75 8.82 5.25
C ALA A 211 17.79 8.73 6.37
N ASP A 212 17.60 9.45 7.47
CA ASP A 212 18.37 9.32 8.71
C ASP A 212 17.97 8.05 9.50
N ILE A 213 16.72 7.60 9.36
CA ILE A 213 16.22 6.36 9.97
C ILE A 213 16.46 5.15 9.04
N ALA A 214 16.07 5.26 7.77
CA ALA A 214 16.16 4.18 6.78
C ALA A 214 17.03 4.61 5.59
N PRO A 215 18.37 4.60 5.72
CA PRO A 215 19.25 5.16 4.71
C PRO A 215 19.37 4.31 3.45
N THR A 216 19.22 3.00 3.54
CA THR A 216 19.52 2.05 2.44
C THR A 216 18.32 1.21 2.01
N TRP A 217 17.16 1.40 2.65
CA TRP A 217 15.86 0.86 2.25
C TRP A 217 14.79 1.95 2.34
N VAL A 218 13.63 1.70 1.74
CA VAL A 218 12.44 2.56 1.88
C VAL A 218 11.41 1.82 2.72
N HIS A 219 11.27 2.20 3.98
CA HIS A 219 10.12 1.80 4.82
C HIS A 219 8.88 2.55 4.37
N LEU A 220 7.81 1.83 4.04
CA LEU A 220 6.49 2.36 3.72
C LEU A 220 5.48 1.78 4.70
N ASP A 221 4.70 2.64 5.37
CA ASP A 221 3.71 2.21 6.35
C ASP A 221 2.37 2.99 6.29
N VAL A 222 1.35 2.44 6.95
CA VAL A 222 0.02 3.04 7.12
C VAL A 222 -0.32 3.26 8.60
N ARG A 223 0.68 3.45 9.48
CA ARG A 223 0.45 3.55 10.93
C ARG A 223 -0.31 4.81 11.36
N SER A 224 -0.33 5.84 10.53
CA SER A 224 -0.97 7.13 10.81
C SER A 224 -2.45 7.15 10.41
N TYR A 225 -3.01 6.02 10.00
CA TYR A 225 -4.41 5.92 9.59
C TYR A 225 -5.33 5.72 10.79
N GLU A 226 -6.52 6.31 10.70
CA GLU A 226 -7.60 6.03 11.65
C GLU A 226 -8.04 4.55 11.59
N PRO A 227 -8.53 3.97 12.70
CA PRO A 227 -8.88 2.55 12.77
C PRO A 227 -9.86 2.06 11.69
N LYS A 228 -10.80 2.91 11.24
CA LYS A 228 -11.76 2.55 10.18
C LYS A 228 -11.10 2.23 8.84
N TYR A 229 -9.93 2.82 8.58
CA TYR A 229 -9.13 2.56 7.38
C TYR A 229 -8.11 1.44 7.58
N LEU A 230 -8.08 0.84 8.77
CA LEU A 230 -7.29 -0.34 9.13
C LEU A 230 -8.20 -1.50 9.52
N ALA A 231 -9.43 -1.56 9.00
CA ALA A 231 -10.32 -2.68 9.24
C ALA A 231 -9.74 -3.98 8.62
N ASP A 232 -9.96 -5.13 9.27
CA ASP A 232 -9.45 -6.45 8.85
C ASP A 232 -9.65 -6.76 7.36
N ARG A 233 -10.78 -6.31 6.78
CA ARG A 233 -11.11 -6.48 5.35
C ARG A 233 -10.11 -5.85 4.37
N TYR A 234 -9.24 -4.97 4.84
CA TYR A 234 -8.20 -4.35 4.02
C TYR A 234 -6.86 -5.07 4.09
N PHE A 235 -6.77 -6.21 4.79
CA PHE A 235 -5.56 -7.01 4.91
C PHE A 235 -5.69 -8.31 4.13
N VAL A 236 -4.61 -8.71 3.46
CA VAL A 236 -4.57 -9.89 2.59
C VAL A 236 -3.32 -10.72 2.82
N THR A 237 -3.42 -12.02 2.55
CA THR A 237 -2.36 -13.02 2.77
C THR A 237 -1.89 -13.71 1.49
N ASN A 238 -2.52 -13.42 0.34
CA ASN A 238 -2.17 -14.01 -0.94
C ASN A 238 -2.54 -13.10 -2.12
N GLN A 239 -1.95 -13.42 -3.28
CA GLN A 239 -2.11 -12.70 -4.53
C GLN A 239 -3.57 -12.65 -5.01
N ALA A 240 -4.30 -13.76 -4.90
CA ALA A 240 -5.68 -13.83 -5.36
C ALA A 240 -6.59 -12.88 -4.56
N ALA A 241 -6.41 -12.82 -3.24
CA ALA A 241 -7.14 -11.90 -2.37
C ALA A 241 -6.77 -10.42 -2.61
N LEU A 242 -5.51 -10.12 -2.97
CA LEU A 242 -5.11 -8.76 -3.35
C LEU A 242 -5.84 -8.26 -4.61
N ASP A 243 -6.02 -9.16 -5.58
CA ASP A 243 -6.59 -8.87 -6.90
C ASP A 243 -8.11 -9.06 -6.98
N ALA A 244 -8.71 -9.74 -6.00
CA ALA A 244 -10.15 -9.99 -5.94
C ALA A 244 -10.94 -8.67 -5.94
N ILE A 245 -11.97 -8.61 -6.79
CA ILE A 245 -13.00 -7.57 -6.70
C ILE A 245 -13.93 -8.00 -5.56
N PRO A 246 -14.23 -7.15 -4.56
CA PRO A 246 -15.25 -7.46 -3.58
C PRO A 246 -16.55 -7.80 -4.32
N GLY A 247 -17.15 -8.95 -3.99
CA GLY A 247 -18.46 -9.34 -4.50
C GLY A 247 -19.59 -8.51 -3.91
#